data_AF-A0A924BKF9-F1
#
_entry.id   AF-A0A924BKF9-F1
#
_cell.length_a   1.000
_cell.length_b   1.000
_cell.length_c   1.000
_cell.angle_alpha   90.00
_cell.angle_beta   90.00
_cell.angle_gamma   90.00
#
_symmetry.space_group_name_H-M   'P 1'
#
loop_
_entity.id
_entity.type
_entity.pdbx_description
1 polymer ?
#
loop_
_entity_poly.entity_id
_entity_poly.type
_entity_poly.pdbx_seq_one_letter_code
_entity_poly.pdbx_strand_id
1 'polypeptide(L)'
;MLDLGGVWALSDESGAHQAGMILPGDGIDALFRAGAIPDPYFGRNEYGLRWICGRDWVAARSFEVTRTDQVLVVSMLDTVAEIRINGVLVLASDNMFRSYRVDVSGALRVGANEVTITFRSPEVEAARRQAAQRYFVPFSANNTPIHNGNMLRKPSCDFGWDWNIALATFGLYGDLYLEPKVEARIASLVVSQDHAPGQVVVRVEAAVEGAGLVEFALCGVVARVQAAGGKAVAELVIADPVLWWPAGQGAQVLHDLTVTLGDQVEVRRIGLRSAELVTEKDDAGLGFKVRINGRDVFCKGANWIPQDALAGRINQADTRGLLQSAVDANMNMLRVWGGGRYEAGWFYDLCDELGLMVWQDFMFSCHIYPADEAFLADVAIEVREQALRLNHHACIALWCGDNELIGALTWFPETRANRDLYLV
;
A
#
# COMPACT_ATOMS: atom_id res chain seq x y z
N MET A 1 -4.95 -14.51 -17.74
CA MET A 1 -5.47 -13.82 -16.54
C MET A 1 -6.98 -13.68 -16.69
N LEU A 2 -7.74 -13.92 -15.63
CA LEU A 2 -9.18 -13.70 -15.55
C LEU A 2 -9.45 -12.65 -14.45
N ASP A 3 -9.88 -11.47 -14.85
CA ASP A 3 -10.25 -10.39 -13.95
C ASP A 3 -11.54 -10.75 -13.18
N LEU A 4 -11.49 -10.66 -11.85
CA LEU A 4 -12.62 -10.88 -10.95
C LEU A 4 -13.20 -9.54 -10.42
N GLY A 5 -12.70 -8.40 -10.89
CA GLY A 5 -13.27 -7.07 -10.72
C GLY A 5 -14.51 -6.82 -11.60
N GLY A 6 -15.37 -5.90 -11.18
CA GLY A 6 -16.69 -5.64 -11.76
C GLY A 6 -17.79 -5.58 -10.71
N VAL A 7 -19.02 -5.92 -11.09
CA VAL A 7 -20.20 -5.86 -10.21
C VAL A 7 -20.33 -7.13 -9.38
N TRP A 8 -20.50 -6.94 -8.07
CA TRP A 8 -20.73 -7.95 -7.04
C TRP A 8 -22.06 -7.66 -6.33
N ALA A 9 -22.73 -8.71 -5.85
CA ALA A 9 -23.86 -8.55 -4.95
C ALA A 9 -23.34 -8.34 -3.52
N LEU A 10 -23.73 -7.25 -2.88
CA LEU A 10 -23.36 -6.93 -1.50
C LEU A 10 -24.57 -7.08 -0.59
N SER A 11 -24.36 -7.68 0.57
CA SER A 11 -25.35 -7.79 1.65
C SER A 11 -24.69 -7.63 3.00
N ASP A 12 -25.37 -7.04 3.98
CA ASP A 12 -24.98 -7.20 5.38
C ASP A 12 -25.33 -8.61 5.90
N GLU A 13 -24.82 -8.99 7.07
CA GLU A 13 -25.00 -10.33 7.65
C GLU A 13 -26.47 -10.68 7.93
N SER A 14 -27.33 -9.66 8.09
CA SER A 14 -28.75 -9.84 8.33
C SER A 14 -29.59 -9.95 7.05
N GLY A 15 -29.05 -9.57 5.89
CA GLY A 15 -29.79 -9.45 4.64
C GLY A 15 -30.71 -8.22 4.55
N ALA A 16 -30.69 -7.34 5.56
CA ALA A 16 -31.53 -6.15 5.61
C ALA A 16 -31.05 -5.04 4.65
N HIS A 17 -29.76 -4.99 4.36
CA HIS A 17 -29.17 -4.02 3.43
C HIS A 17 -28.49 -4.75 2.29
N GLN A 18 -28.89 -4.42 1.06
CA GLN A 18 -28.35 -5.01 -0.16
C GLN A 18 -28.06 -3.93 -1.19
N ALA A 19 -26.98 -4.11 -1.95
CA ALA A 19 -26.61 -3.23 -3.03
C ALA A 19 -25.79 -3.98 -4.09
N GLY A 20 -25.64 -3.40 -5.27
CA GLY A 20 -24.55 -3.76 -6.17
C GLY A 20 -23.28 -3.02 -5.76
N MET A 21 -22.17 -3.74 -5.60
CA MET A 21 -20.85 -3.17 -5.28
C MET A 21 -19.92 -3.37 -6.47
N ILE A 22 -19.16 -2.33 -6.84
CA ILE A 22 -18.11 -2.45 -7.83
C ILE A 22 -16.80 -2.72 -7.10
N LEU A 23 -16.10 -3.79 -7.47
CA LEU A 23 -14.74 -4.08 -7.01
C LEU A 23 -13.74 -3.93 -8.17
N PRO A 24 -12.55 -3.35 -7.95
CA PRO A 24 -12.11 -2.69 -6.72
C PRO A 24 -12.97 -1.46 -6.34
N GLY A 25 -13.21 -1.26 -5.05
CA GLY A 25 -14.10 -0.25 -4.48
C GLY A 25 -14.50 -0.56 -3.02
N ASP A 26 -15.34 0.31 -2.43
CA ASP A 26 -15.86 0.13 -1.07
C ASP A 26 -17.39 0.02 -1.00
N GLY A 27 -17.86 -0.56 0.11
CA GLY A 27 -19.27 -0.84 0.32
C GLY A 27 -20.08 0.41 0.67
N ILE A 28 -19.45 1.44 1.24
CA ILE A 28 -20.13 2.68 1.60
C ILE A 28 -20.52 3.45 0.33
N ASP A 29 -19.61 3.60 -0.62
CA ASP A 29 -19.92 4.19 -1.92
C ASP A 29 -20.96 3.36 -2.69
N ALA A 30 -20.89 2.03 -2.60
CA ALA A 30 -21.90 1.15 -3.20
C ALA A 30 -23.31 1.40 -2.63
N LEU A 31 -23.45 1.48 -1.30
CA LEU A 31 -24.72 1.79 -0.63
C LEU A 31 -25.22 3.18 -1.02
N PHE A 32 -24.33 4.17 -1.11
CA PHE A 32 -24.69 5.53 -1.51
C PHE A 32 -25.20 5.57 -2.96
N ARG A 33 -24.48 4.95 -3.91
CA ARG A 33 -24.89 4.88 -5.32
C ARG A 33 -26.21 4.12 -5.51
N ALA A 34 -26.49 3.14 -4.65
CA ALA A 34 -27.77 2.44 -4.63
C ALA A 34 -28.92 3.25 -4.01
N GLY A 35 -28.65 4.43 -3.45
CA GLY A 35 -29.63 5.25 -2.72
C GLY A 35 -30.05 4.66 -1.38
N ALA A 36 -29.29 3.69 -0.84
CA ALA A 36 -29.59 3.03 0.43
C ALA A 36 -29.19 3.87 1.64
N ILE A 37 -28.26 4.81 1.45
CA ILE A 37 -27.81 5.77 2.46
C ILE A 37 -27.76 7.18 1.87
N PRO A 38 -27.94 8.24 2.68
CA PRO A 38 -27.71 9.60 2.23
C PRO A 38 -26.21 9.85 1.94
N ASP A 39 -25.91 10.97 1.27
CA ASP A 39 -24.52 11.40 1.02
C ASP A 39 -23.75 11.51 2.35
N PRO A 40 -22.67 10.72 2.55
CA PRO A 40 -21.89 10.76 3.77
C PRO A 40 -21.28 12.14 4.05
N TYR A 41 -21.00 12.94 3.02
CA TYR A 41 -20.34 14.24 3.15
C TYR A 41 -21.31 15.39 3.44
N PHE A 42 -22.62 15.15 3.36
CA PHE A 42 -23.59 16.21 3.56
C PHE A 42 -23.95 16.41 5.05
N GLY A 43 -23.74 17.62 5.53
CA GLY A 43 -24.21 18.08 6.84
C GLY A 43 -23.66 17.24 8.01
N ARG A 44 -24.53 16.45 8.63
CA ARG A 44 -24.21 15.60 9.80
C ARG A 44 -24.47 14.12 9.53
N ASN A 45 -24.58 13.73 8.26
CA ASN A 45 -24.96 12.37 7.89
C ASN A 45 -23.96 11.33 8.41
N GLU A 46 -22.67 11.65 8.47
CA GLU A 46 -21.62 10.83 9.10
C GLU A 46 -22.11 10.08 10.35
N TYR A 47 -22.63 10.82 11.34
CA TYR A 47 -22.99 10.25 12.64
C TYR A 47 -24.08 9.19 12.53
N GLY A 48 -25.00 9.36 11.57
CA GLY A 48 -26.07 8.41 11.28
C GLY A 48 -25.63 7.21 10.43
N LEU A 49 -24.39 7.18 9.94
CA LEU A 49 -23.86 6.12 9.06
C LEU A 49 -22.88 5.17 9.75
N ARG A 50 -22.46 5.46 11.00
CA ARG A 50 -21.51 4.62 11.75
C ARG A 50 -22.02 3.20 12.04
N TRP A 51 -23.32 2.93 11.92
CA TRP A 51 -23.84 1.57 12.03
C TRP A 51 -23.24 0.63 10.98
N ILE A 52 -22.76 1.16 9.85
CA ILE A 52 -22.20 0.36 8.75
C ILE A 52 -20.92 -0.37 9.18
N CYS A 53 -20.03 0.31 9.91
CA CYS A 53 -18.78 -0.30 10.38
C CYS A 53 -18.97 -1.27 11.55
N GLY A 54 -20.15 -1.26 12.17
CA GLY A 54 -20.56 -2.21 13.21
C GLY A 54 -21.13 -3.54 12.69
N ARG A 55 -21.14 -3.74 11.36
CA ARG A 55 -21.72 -4.92 10.70
C ARG A 55 -20.70 -5.70 9.88
N ASP A 56 -21.01 -6.97 9.67
CA ASP A 56 -20.29 -7.83 8.74
C ASP A 56 -20.91 -7.71 7.36
N TRP A 57 -20.10 -7.69 6.31
CA TRP A 57 -20.58 -7.53 4.94
C TRP A 57 -20.11 -8.67 4.06
N VAL A 58 -20.99 -9.17 3.21
CA VAL A 58 -20.69 -10.25 2.27
C VAL A 58 -20.88 -9.75 0.85
N ALA A 59 -19.79 -9.74 0.09
CA ALA A 59 -19.81 -9.55 -1.35
C ALA A 59 -19.76 -10.91 -2.05
N ALA A 60 -20.62 -11.17 -3.03
CA ALA A 60 -20.65 -12.41 -3.80
C ALA A 60 -20.69 -12.17 -5.31
N ARG A 61 -20.05 -13.07 -6.06
CA ARG A 61 -20.06 -13.05 -7.52
C ARG A 61 -19.89 -14.45 -8.12
N SER A 62 -20.57 -14.67 -9.25
CA SER A 62 -20.33 -15.84 -10.11
C SER A 62 -19.33 -15.54 -11.22
N PHE A 63 -18.52 -16.53 -11.58
CA PHE A 63 -17.54 -16.45 -12.67
C PHE A 63 -17.35 -17.83 -13.31
N GLU A 64 -16.76 -17.87 -14.50
CA GLU A 64 -16.47 -19.13 -15.19
C GLU A 64 -14.97 -19.33 -15.37
N VAL A 65 -14.51 -20.58 -15.25
CA VAL A 65 -13.12 -20.95 -15.55
C VAL A 65 -13.08 -22.14 -16.49
N THR A 66 -12.10 -22.15 -17.39
CA THR A 66 -11.86 -23.26 -18.33
C THR A 66 -10.84 -24.28 -17.81
N ARG A 67 -10.13 -23.94 -16.74
CA ARG A 67 -9.13 -24.77 -16.07
C ARG A 67 -9.10 -24.46 -14.58
N THR A 68 -8.76 -25.45 -13.76
CA THR A 68 -8.77 -25.31 -12.30
C THR A 68 -7.40 -24.95 -11.73
N ASP A 69 -6.30 -25.23 -12.43
CA ASP A 69 -4.93 -24.95 -11.99
C ASP A 69 -4.61 -23.44 -12.04
N GLN A 70 -5.06 -22.74 -11.01
CA GLN A 70 -5.08 -21.27 -10.92
C GLN A 70 -4.57 -20.80 -9.55
N VAL A 71 -4.02 -19.59 -9.57
CA VAL A 71 -3.65 -18.81 -8.39
C VAL A 71 -4.58 -17.61 -8.31
N LEU A 72 -5.15 -17.37 -7.13
CA LEU A 72 -5.86 -16.15 -6.79
C LEU A 72 -4.87 -15.08 -6.35
N VAL A 73 -4.91 -13.92 -7.00
CA VAL A 73 -4.11 -12.74 -6.66
C VAL A 73 -5.04 -11.66 -6.09
N VAL A 74 -4.71 -11.20 -4.89
CA VAL A 74 -5.50 -10.23 -4.12
C VAL A 74 -4.56 -9.21 -3.50
N SER A 75 -4.85 -7.91 -3.61
CA SER A 75 -4.12 -6.89 -2.86
C SER A 75 -5.06 -5.81 -2.32
N MET A 76 -4.67 -5.17 -1.22
CA MET A 76 -5.45 -4.10 -0.56
C MET A 76 -6.86 -4.53 -0.14
N LEU A 77 -6.96 -5.68 0.53
CA LEU A 77 -8.21 -6.22 1.09
C LEU A 77 -8.45 -5.65 2.49
N ASP A 78 -9.50 -4.84 2.66
CA ASP A 78 -9.80 -4.05 3.86
C ASP A 78 -10.89 -4.67 4.74
N THR A 79 -10.57 -5.23 5.90
CA THR A 79 -9.22 -5.57 6.39
C THR A 79 -9.22 -6.99 6.90
N VAL A 80 -10.03 -7.23 7.93
CA VAL A 80 -10.30 -8.57 8.42
C VAL A 80 -11.35 -9.20 7.52
N ALA A 81 -10.90 -10.05 6.62
CA ALA A 81 -11.75 -10.57 5.56
C ALA A 81 -11.43 -12.03 5.20
N GLU A 82 -12.46 -12.74 4.77
CA GLU A 82 -12.37 -14.13 4.32
C GLU A 82 -12.82 -14.22 2.87
N ILE A 83 -12.01 -14.84 2.01
CA ILE A 83 -12.41 -15.20 0.64
C ILE A 83 -12.70 -16.69 0.58
N ARG A 84 -13.88 -17.03 0.05
CA ARG A 84 -14.28 -18.41 -0.22
C ARG A 84 -14.59 -18.60 -1.70
N ILE A 85 -14.18 -19.73 -2.25
CA ILE A 85 -14.53 -20.16 -3.60
C ILE A 85 -15.31 -21.47 -3.48
N ASN A 86 -16.53 -21.51 -4.03
CA ASN A 86 -17.46 -22.63 -3.90
C ASN A 86 -17.63 -23.11 -2.44
N GLY A 87 -17.67 -22.18 -1.49
CA GLY A 87 -17.78 -22.43 -0.05
C GLY A 87 -16.48 -22.77 0.68
N VAL A 88 -15.40 -23.10 -0.04
CA VAL A 88 -14.08 -23.42 0.53
C VAL A 88 -13.34 -22.14 0.88
N LEU A 89 -12.90 -21.99 2.14
CA LEU A 89 -12.02 -20.88 2.56
C LEU A 89 -10.68 -20.99 1.86
N VAL A 90 -10.35 -20.00 1.03
CA VAL A 90 -9.07 -19.93 0.32
C VAL A 90 -8.14 -18.88 0.90
N LEU A 91 -8.66 -17.78 1.43
CA LEU A 91 -7.85 -16.72 2.04
C LEU A 91 -8.53 -16.18 3.29
N ALA A 92 -7.75 -15.98 4.35
CA ALA A 92 -8.10 -15.13 5.48
C ALA A 92 -7.04 -14.02 5.57
N SER A 93 -7.49 -12.78 5.61
CA SER A 93 -6.67 -11.57 5.66
C SER A 93 -7.03 -10.78 6.91
N ASP A 94 -6.06 -10.07 7.48
CA ASP A 94 -6.28 -9.10 8.55
C ASP A 94 -5.37 -7.88 8.50
N ASN A 95 -4.78 -7.62 7.33
CA ASN A 95 -3.94 -6.46 7.06
C ASN A 95 -4.20 -5.92 5.64
N MET A 96 -4.73 -4.70 5.57
CA MET A 96 -5.07 -4.04 4.30
C MET A 96 -3.83 -3.68 3.48
N PHE A 97 -2.67 -3.57 4.09
CA PHE A 97 -1.44 -3.15 3.42
C PHE A 97 -0.68 -4.32 2.79
N ARG A 98 -1.27 -5.51 2.74
CA ARG A 98 -0.65 -6.72 2.20
C ARG A 98 -1.22 -7.15 0.86
N SER A 99 -0.47 -8.04 0.22
CA SER A 99 -0.81 -8.73 -1.02
C SER A 99 -0.74 -10.24 -0.82
N TYR A 100 -1.59 -10.97 -1.53
CA TYR A 100 -1.76 -12.40 -1.39
C TYR A 100 -1.77 -13.07 -2.75
N ARG A 101 -1.09 -14.21 -2.81
CA ARG A 101 -1.12 -15.13 -3.95
C ARG A 101 -1.39 -16.52 -3.41
N VAL A 102 -2.54 -17.09 -3.74
CA VAL A 102 -3.01 -18.35 -3.14
C VAL A 102 -3.35 -19.36 -4.23
N ASP A 103 -2.81 -20.57 -4.13
CA ASP A 103 -3.24 -21.69 -4.98
C ASP A 103 -4.69 -22.05 -4.65
N VAL A 104 -5.60 -21.85 -5.61
CA VAL A 104 -7.04 -22.11 -5.46
C VAL A 104 -7.47 -23.34 -6.26
N SER A 105 -6.53 -24.14 -6.74
CA SER A 105 -6.82 -25.24 -7.67
C SER A 105 -7.76 -26.28 -7.08
N GLY A 106 -7.67 -26.52 -5.78
CA GLY A 106 -8.54 -27.45 -5.06
C GLY A 106 -9.95 -26.92 -4.79
N ALA A 107 -10.19 -25.62 -4.94
CA ALA A 107 -11.50 -24.99 -4.69
C ALA A 107 -12.31 -24.76 -5.98
N LEU A 108 -11.66 -24.78 -7.15
CA LEU A 108 -12.27 -24.50 -8.45
C LEU A 108 -12.87 -25.74 -9.11
N ARG A 109 -13.89 -25.51 -9.96
CA ARG A 109 -14.44 -26.48 -10.91
C ARG A 109 -14.49 -25.88 -12.31
N VAL A 110 -14.29 -26.68 -13.35
CA VAL A 110 -14.47 -26.20 -14.74
C VAL A 110 -15.93 -25.79 -14.96
N GLY A 111 -16.15 -24.65 -15.61
CA GLY A 111 -17.46 -24.02 -15.77
C GLY A 111 -17.73 -23.01 -14.65
N ALA A 112 -18.98 -22.97 -14.18
CA ALA A 112 -19.46 -21.97 -13.22
C ALA A 112 -18.90 -22.17 -11.80
N ASN A 113 -18.42 -21.08 -11.21
CA ASN A 113 -17.92 -20.98 -9.85
C ASN A 113 -18.57 -19.78 -9.15
N GLU A 114 -18.56 -19.82 -7.82
CA GLU A 114 -18.94 -18.69 -6.97
C GLU A 114 -17.76 -18.31 -6.09
N VAL A 115 -17.55 -17.01 -5.93
CA VAL A 115 -16.62 -16.42 -4.97
C VAL A 115 -17.39 -15.50 -4.03
N THR A 116 -17.05 -15.58 -2.75
CA THR A 116 -17.58 -14.67 -1.72
C THR A 116 -16.43 -14.05 -0.94
N ILE A 117 -16.56 -12.77 -0.60
CA ILE A 117 -15.68 -12.06 0.32
C ILE A 117 -16.53 -11.62 1.51
N THR A 118 -16.21 -12.13 2.70
CA THR A 118 -16.81 -11.67 3.95
C THR A 118 -15.88 -10.66 4.59
N PHE A 119 -16.31 -9.40 4.70
CA PHE A 119 -15.64 -8.33 5.44
C PHE A 119 -16.19 -8.32 6.87
N ARG A 120 -15.33 -8.54 7.86
CA ARG A 120 -15.71 -8.46 9.27
C ARG A 120 -15.77 -7.00 9.73
N SER A 121 -16.71 -6.70 10.63
CA SER A 121 -16.84 -5.39 11.24
C SER A 121 -15.50 -4.92 11.83
N PRO A 122 -14.91 -3.80 11.33
CA PRO A 122 -13.69 -3.27 11.91
C PRO A 122 -13.89 -2.79 13.34
N GLU A 123 -15.08 -2.27 13.69
CA GLU A 123 -15.38 -1.84 15.06
C GLU A 123 -15.38 -3.00 16.06
N VAL A 124 -16.11 -4.08 15.73
CA VAL A 124 -16.20 -5.27 16.59
C VAL A 124 -14.85 -5.95 16.72
N GLU A 125 -14.13 -6.11 15.61
CA GLU A 125 -12.84 -6.79 15.59
C GLU A 125 -11.74 -5.99 16.30
N ALA A 126 -11.72 -4.67 16.14
CA ALA A 126 -10.82 -3.79 16.89
C ALA A 126 -11.05 -3.87 18.40
N ALA A 127 -12.32 -3.81 18.84
CA ALA A 127 -12.67 -3.95 20.24
C ALA A 127 -12.29 -5.33 20.81
N ARG A 128 -12.52 -6.40 20.03
CA ARG A 128 -12.12 -7.78 20.40
C ARG A 128 -10.61 -7.89 20.59
N ARG A 129 -9.81 -7.32 19.67
CA ARG A 129 -8.35 -7.30 19.76
C ARG A 129 -7.87 -6.49 20.95
N GLN A 130 -8.44 -5.31 21.21
CA GLN A 130 -8.13 -4.50 22.39
C GLN A 130 -8.38 -5.29 23.68
N ALA A 131 -9.52 -5.97 23.80
CA ALA A 131 -9.87 -6.76 24.98
C ALA A 131 -8.96 -7.99 25.19
N ALA A 132 -8.33 -8.49 24.11
CA ALA A 132 -7.38 -9.59 24.17
C ALA A 132 -5.96 -9.18 24.57
N GLN A 133 -5.67 -7.87 24.59
CA GLN A 133 -4.35 -7.37 24.97
C GLN A 133 -4.09 -7.57 26.48
N ARG A 134 -2.82 -7.80 26.82
CA ARG A 134 -2.38 -7.95 28.22
C ARG A 134 -2.61 -6.68 29.04
N TYR A 135 -2.60 -5.52 28.38
CA TYR A 135 -2.85 -4.21 28.95
C TYR A 135 -3.57 -3.36 27.90
N PHE A 136 -4.21 -2.29 28.34
CA PHE A 136 -4.91 -1.38 27.43
C PHE A 136 -3.89 -0.64 26.54
N VAL A 137 -4.01 -0.76 25.22
CA VAL A 137 -3.23 -0.02 24.24
C VAL A 137 -3.97 1.30 23.92
N PRO A 138 -3.47 2.47 24.33
CA PRO A 138 -4.21 3.71 24.21
C PRO A 138 -4.21 4.29 22.79
N PHE A 139 -5.30 5.00 22.46
CA PHE A 139 -5.54 5.59 21.16
C PHE A 139 -6.13 7.01 21.30
N SER A 140 -5.95 7.85 20.28
CA SER A 140 -6.46 9.23 20.26
C SER A 140 -7.96 9.31 20.01
N ALA A 141 -8.78 9.01 21.03
CA ALA A 141 -10.24 9.03 20.94
C ALA A 141 -10.84 10.39 20.51
N ASN A 142 -10.11 11.50 20.71
CA ASN A 142 -10.53 12.82 20.25
C ASN A 142 -10.43 12.98 18.73
N ASN A 143 -9.45 12.33 18.10
CA ASN A 143 -9.26 12.38 16.65
C ASN A 143 -10.01 11.23 15.95
N THR A 144 -10.01 10.04 16.55
CA THR A 144 -10.66 8.84 16.01
C THR A 144 -11.87 8.46 16.88
N PRO A 145 -13.08 8.95 16.56
CA PRO A 145 -14.29 8.66 17.35
C PRO A 145 -14.80 7.21 17.19
N ILE A 146 -14.34 6.47 16.18
CA ILE A 146 -14.54 5.01 16.13
C ILE A 146 -13.34 4.39 16.86
N HIS A 147 -13.62 3.74 17.99
CA HIS A 147 -12.60 3.35 18.96
C HIS A 147 -11.73 2.17 18.51
N ASN A 148 -10.52 2.09 19.07
CA ASN A 148 -9.57 0.97 18.95
C ASN A 148 -9.04 0.71 17.53
N GLY A 149 -9.20 1.62 16.56
CA GLY A 149 -8.74 1.42 15.18
C GLY A 149 -7.25 1.09 15.04
N ASN A 150 -6.42 1.58 15.98
CA ASN A 150 -4.98 1.27 16.12
C ASN A 150 -4.68 -0.23 16.31
N MET A 151 -5.68 -1.05 16.64
CA MET A 151 -5.56 -2.51 16.78
C MET A 151 -5.61 -3.25 15.43
N LEU A 152 -5.95 -2.55 14.35
CA LEU A 152 -6.05 -3.10 13.00
C LEU A 152 -4.97 -2.49 12.10
N ARG A 153 -4.47 -3.29 11.14
CA ARG A 153 -3.57 -2.81 10.10
C ARG A 153 -4.37 -2.29 8.90
N LYS A 154 -4.93 -1.10 9.07
CA LYS A 154 -5.66 -0.32 8.03
C LYS A 154 -5.47 1.19 8.25
N PRO A 155 -5.85 2.06 7.30
CA PRO A 155 -5.69 3.50 7.45
C PRO A 155 -6.34 4.03 8.73
N SER A 156 -5.53 4.62 9.62
CA SER A 156 -6.00 5.13 10.91
C SER A 156 -7.03 6.25 10.74
N CYS A 157 -6.89 7.07 9.69
CA CYS A 157 -7.83 8.14 9.41
C CYS A 157 -9.24 7.64 9.03
N ASP A 158 -9.42 6.39 8.61
CA ASP A 158 -10.76 5.85 8.30
C ASP A 158 -11.66 5.85 9.54
N PHE A 159 -11.06 5.76 10.74
CA PHE A 159 -11.74 5.84 12.03
C PHE A 159 -12.07 7.28 12.46
N GLY A 160 -11.84 8.25 11.57
CA GLY A 160 -11.90 9.69 11.77
C GLY A 160 -10.52 10.31 11.96
N TRP A 161 -10.43 11.61 11.78
CA TRP A 161 -9.26 12.39 12.19
C TRP A 161 -9.67 13.82 12.52
N ASP A 162 -8.74 14.69 12.92
CA ASP A 162 -9.04 16.12 13.08
C ASP A 162 -9.45 16.83 11.76
N TRP A 163 -9.32 16.13 10.62
CA TRP A 163 -9.77 16.55 9.29
C TRP A 163 -10.60 15.49 8.53
N ASN A 164 -10.71 14.24 9.00
CA ASN A 164 -11.40 13.16 8.27
C ASN A 164 -12.75 12.79 8.89
N ILE A 165 -13.70 12.46 8.03
CA ILE A 165 -14.96 11.79 8.43
C ILE A 165 -14.66 10.40 9.02
N ALA A 166 -15.41 9.99 10.06
CA ALA A 166 -15.24 8.68 10.68
C ALA A 166 -16.29 7.68 10.18
N LEU A 167 -15.88 6.81 9.27
CA LEU A 167 -16.76 5.80 8.66
C LEU A 167 -16.23 4.36 8.73
N ALA A 168 -14.93 4.18 9.02
CA ALA A 168 -14.24 2.89 9.06
C ALA A 168 -14.67 1.98 7.91
N THR A 169 -14.43 2.45 6.68
CA THR A 169 -14.85 1.78 5.44
C THR A 169 -14.28 0.36 5.32
N PHE A 170 -14.86 -0.41 4.40
CA PHE A 170 -14.46 -1.77 4.04
C PHE A 170 -14.55 -1.96 2.52
N GLY A 171 -13.71 -2.83 1.98
CA GLY A 171 -13.67 -3.09 0.54
C GLY A 171 -12.41 -3.78 0.08
N LEU A 172 -12.18 -3.75 -1.23
CA LEU A 172 -10.94 -4.20 -1.85
C LEU A 172 -10.52 -3.14 -2.85
N TYR A 173 -9.29 -2.64 -2.75
CA TYR A 173 -8.84 -1.48 -3.52
C TYR A 173 -7.75 -1.79 -4.54
N GLY A 174 -7.24 -3.02 -4.55
CA GLY A 174 -6.13 -3.46 -5.39
C GLY A 174 -6.52 -4.56 -6.36
N ASP A 175 -5.59 -5.48 -6.57
CA ASP A 175 -5.73 -6.60 -7.49
C ASP A 175 -6.81 -7.58 -7.02
N LEU A 176 -7.57 -8.12 -7.98
CA LEU A 176 -8.53 -9.19 -7.75
C LEU A 176 -8.70 -9.99 -9.05
N TYR A 177 -7.86 -11.00 -9.25
CA TYR A 177 -7.90 -11.82 -10.47
C TYR A 177 -7.39 -13.25 -10.25
N LEU A 178 -7.72 -14.13 -11.19
CA LEU A 178 -7.11 -15.45 -11.31
C LEU A 178 -6.06 -15.46 -12.41
N GLU A 179 -4.96 -16.15 -12.17
CA GLU A 179 -3.98 -16.45 -13.21
C GLU A 179 -3.55 -17.92 -13.18
N PRO A 180 -3.18 -18.49 -14.35
CA PRO A 180 -2.75 -19.87 -14.42
C PRO A 180 -1.55 -20.11 -13.50
N LYS A 181 -1.52 -21.26 -12.85
CA LYS A 181 -0.32 -21.69 -12.14
C LYS A 181 0.81 -21.89 -13.15
N VAL A 182 1.96 -21.28 -12.87
CA VAL A 182 3.17 -21.36 -13.70
C VAL A 182 4.27 -22.11 -12.96
N GLU A 183 5.15 -22.78 -13.70
CA GLU A 183 6.30 -23.50 -13.14
C GLU A 183 7.38 -22.56 -12.65
N ALA A 184 7.55 -21.41 -13.32
CA ALA A 184 8.54 -20.41 -12.97
C ALA A 184 7.97 -19.00 -13.10
N ARG A 185 8.41 -18.11 -12.21
CA ARG A 185 7.92 -16.72 -12.12
C ARG A 185 8.90 -15.83 -11.38
N ILE A 186 9.02 -14.59 -11.82
CA ILE A 186 9.64 -13.48 -11.09
C ILE A 186 8.67 -13.07 -9.98
N ALA A 187 9.10 -13.27 -8.73
CA ALA A 187 8.31 -12.98 -7.53
C ALA A 187 8.46 -11.53 -7.08
N SER A 188 9.66 -10.97 -7.17
CA SER A 188 9.96 -9.60 -6.80
C SER A 188 11.27 -9.13 -7.43
N LEU A 189 11.45 -7.81 -7.48
CA LEU A 189 12.66 -7.15 -7.96
C LEU A 189 13.18 -6.18 -6.89
N VAL A 190 14.48 -6.24 -6.64
CA VAL A 190 15.22 -5.24 -5.87
C VAL A 190 16.21 -4.56 -6.80
N VAL A 191 16.13 -3.23 -6.88
CA VAL A 191 17.00 -2.41 -7.71
C VAL A 191 17.86 -1.52 -6.82
N SER A 192 19.17 -1.61 -6.97
CA SER A 192 20.12 -0.69 -6.34
C SER A 192 21.03 -0.05 -7.38
N GLN A 193 21.54 1.14 -7.05
CA GLN A 193 22.34 1.94 -7.95
C GLN A 193 23.60 2.40 -7.21
N ASP A 194 24.76 2.13 -7.81
CA ASP A 194 26.05 2.67 -7.36
C ASP A 194 26.54 3.70 -8.38
N HIS A 195 26.64 4.96 -7.95
CA HIS A 195 26.90 6.11 -8.83
C HIS A 195 28.36 6.55 -8.73
N ALA A 196 28.99 6.69 -9.89
CA ALA A 196 30.34 7.22 -10.04
C ALA A 196 30.36 8.32 -11.13
N PRO A 197 31.42 9.16 -11.20
CA PRO A 197 31.54 10.13 -12.28
C PRO A 197 31.48 9.46 -13.67
N GLY A 198 30.48 9.83 -14.47
CA GLY A 198 30.29 9.32 -15.84
C GLY A 198 29.70 7.90 -15.95
N GLN A 199 29.29 7.28 -14.84
CA GLN A 199 28.81 5.90 -14.85
C GLN A 199 27.87 5.60 -13.67
N VAL A 200 26.91 4.70 -13.90
CA VAL A 200 26.16 4.05 -12.81
C VAL A 200 26.15 2.54 -13.02
N VAL A 201 26.39 1.80 -11.94
CA VAL A 201 26.16 0.35 -11.90
C VAL A 201 24.79 0.10 -11.29
N VAL A 202 23.87 -0.41 -12.09
CA VAL A 202 22.53 -0.79 -11.64
C VAL A 202 22.52 -2.28 -11.35
N ARG A 203 22.40 -2.64 -10.08
CA ARG A 203 22.27 -4.03 -9.66
C ARG A 203 20.80 -4.37 -9.51
N VAL A 204 20.37 -5.43 -10.20
CA VAL A 204 19.00 -5.93 -10.17
C VAL A 204 19.02 -7.35 -9.62
N GLU A 205 18.33 -7.55 -8.50
CA GLU A 205 18.08 -8.86 -7.93
C GLU A 205 16.62 -9.25 -8.20
N ALA A 206 16.42 -10.31 -8.96
CA ALA A 206 15.13 -10.94 -9.16
C ALA A 206 14.99 -12.16 -8.24
N ALA A 207 13.98 -12.15 -7.36
CA ALA A 207 13.55 -13.37 -6.69
C ALA A 207 12.72 -14.20 -7.68
N VAL A 208 13.03 -15.49 -7.81
CA VAL A 208 12.43 -16.39 -8.80
C VAL A 208 11.90 -17.62 -8.09
N GLU A 209 10.62 -17.93 -8.27
CA GLU A 209 10.10 -19.27 -8.01
C GLU A 209 10.31 -20.12 -9.26
N GLY A 210 10.69 -21.38 -9.07
CA GLY A 210 11.09 -22.27 -10.17
C GLY A 210 12.52 -22.01 -10.64
N ALA A 211 12.79 -22.28 -11.92
CA ALA A 211 14.09 -22.10 -12.53
C ALA A 211 13.94 -21.61 -13.97
N GLY A 212 14.93 -20.84 -14.45
CA GLY A 212 14.98 -20.39 -15.84
C GLY A 212 16.06 -19.34 -16.05
N LEU A 213 16.30 -19.05 -17.32
CA LEU A 213 17.20 -17.97 -17.72
C LEU A 213 16.45 -16.64 -17.59
N VAL A 214 16.99 -15.72 -16.79
CA VAL A 214 16.44 -14.37 -16.62
C VAL A 214 17.25 -13.40 -17.47
N GLU A 215 16.56 -12.65 -18.33
CA GLU A 215 17.15 -11.55 -19.10
C GLU A 215 16.81 -10.22 -18.44
N PHE A 216 17.82 -9.38 -18.23
CA PHE A 216 17.71 -8.02 -17.70
C PHE A 216 18.14 -7.04 -18.79
N ALA A 217 17.32 -6.04 -19.07
CA ALA A 217 17.61 -5.00 -20.05
C ALA A 217 17.35 -3.61 -19.48
N LEU A 218 18.31 -2.69 -19.62
CA LEU A 218 18.21 -1.30 -19.20
C LEU A 218 19.13 -0.43 -20.05
N CYS A 219 18.63 0.68 -20.59
CA CYS A 219 19.43 1.63 -21.38
C CYS A 219 20.26 0.99 -22.51
N GLY A 220 19.73 -0.06 -23.15
CA GLY A 220 20.42 -0.83 -24.20
C GLY A 220 21.48 -1.83 -23.68
N VAL A 221 21.74 -1.88 -22.38
CA VAL A 221 22.60 -2.89 -21.75
C VAL A 221 21.76 -4.11 -21.39
N VAL A 222 22.25 -5.30 -21.77
CA VAL A 222 21.55 -6.57 -21.55
C VAL A 222 22.45 -7.54 -20.80
N ALA A 223 21.91 -8.20 -19.78
CA ALA A 223 22.55 -9.30 -19.07
C ALA A 223 21.60 -10.50 -18.99
N ARG A 224 22.15 -11.71 -19.07
CA ARG A 224 21.40 -12.96 -18.94
C ARG A 224 22.00 -13.80 -17.82
N VAL A 225 21.17 -14.19 -16.86
CA VAL A 225 21.61 -14.90 -15.65
C VAL A 225 20.70 -16.08 -15.40
N GLN A 226 21.27 -17.27 -15.24
CA GLN A 226 20.50 -18.44 -14.84
C GLN A 226 20.06 -18.27 -13.38
N ALA A 227 18.77 -18.39 -13.10
CA ALA A 227 18.28 -18.36 -11.73
C ALA A 227 18.84 -19.55 -10.93
N ALA A 228 19.47 -19.28 -9.80
CA ALA A 228 20.08 -20.25 -8.90
C ALA A 228 19.66 -19.94 -7.44
N GLY A 229 19.28 -20.98 -6.68
CA GLY A 229 18.84 -20.80 -5.28
C GLY A 229 17.62 -19.87 -5.13
N GLY A 230 16.73 -19.83 -6.13
CA GLY A 230 15.55 -18.97 -6.13
C GLY A 230 15.82 -17.50 -6.46
N LYS A 231 16.99 -17.16 -7.04
CA LYS A 231 17.36 -15.78 -7.39
C LYS A 231 18.15 -15.68 -8.69
N ALA A 232 18.08 -14.54 -9.35
CA ALA A 232 18.98 -14.13 -10.42
C ALA A 232 19.45 -12.70 -10.15
N VAL A 233 20.75 -12.45 -10.24
CA VAL A 233 21.35 -11.12 -9.95
C VAL A 233 22.18 -10.69 -11.14
N ALA A 234 21.88 -9.51 -11.68
CA ALA A 234 22.62 -8.88 -12.76
C ALA A 234 23.15 -7.51 -12.33
N GLU A 235 24.32 -7.15 -12.86
CA GLU A 235 24.88 -5.80 -12.77
C GLU A 235 24.93 -5.21 -14.18
N LEU A 236 24.24 -4.09 -14.37
CA LEU A 236 24.12 -3.37 -15.64
C LEU A 236 24.91 -2.08 -15.52
N VAL A 237 25.98 -1.96 -16.31
CA VAL A 237 26.89 -0.81 -16.28
C VAL A 237 26.45 0.21 -17.32
N ILE A 238 25.88 1.33 -16.88
CA ILE A 238 25.38 2.39 -17.75
C ILE A 238 26.42 3.52 -17.79
N ALA A 239 27.05 3.71 -18.96
CA ALA A 239 27.97 4.82 -19.21
C ALA A 239 27.19 6.11 -19.54
N ASP A 240 27.74 7.25 -19.13
CA ASP A 240 27.19 8.59 -19.34
C ASP A 240 25.68 8.67 -19.05
N PRO A 241 25.24 8.28 -17.83
CA PRO A 241 23.82 8.12 -17.53
C PRO A 241 23.09 9.46 -17.58
N VAL A 242 21.92 9.45 -18.24
CA VAL A 242 20.99 10.57 -18.16
C VAL A 242 20.21 10.46 -16.85
N LEU A 243 20.52 11.35 -15.92
CA LEU A 243 20.01 11.30 -14.54
C LEU A 243 18.58 11.84 -14.41
N TRP A 244 17.85 11.29 -13.44
CA TRP A 244 16.60 11.85 -12.95
C TRP A 244 16.86 12.97 -11.94
N TRP A 245 16.07 14.04 -11.99
CA TRP A 245 16.14 15.17 -11.07
C TRP A 245 14.76 15.54 -10.51
N PRO A 246 14.69 16.01 -9.26
CA PRO A 246 13.45 16.53 -8.70
C PRO A 246 13.04 17.84 -9.39
N ALA A 247 11.77 18.22 -9.22
CA ALA A 247 11.17 19.40 -9.83
C ALA A 247 12.01 20.66 -9.54
N GLY A 248 12.31 21.40 -10.62
CA GLY A 248 13.14 22.61 -10.56
C GLY A 248 14.65 22.37 -10.49
N GLN A 249 15.14 21.13 -10.55
CA GLN A 249 16.58 20.81 -10.52
C GLN A 249 17.15 20.20 -11.82
N GLY A 250 16.28 19.81 -12.75
CA GLY A 250 16.65 19.18 -14.01
C GLY A 250 15.46 18.43 -14.62
N ALA A 251 15.75 17.54 -15.57
CA ALA A 251 14.75 16.68 -16.21
C ALA A 251 14.46 15.42 -15.38
N GLN A 252 13.22 14.95 -15.43
CA GLN A 252 12.72 13.75 -14.75
C GLN A 252 12.89 12.52 -15.64
N VAL A 253 14.12 12.21 -16.07
CA VAL A 253 14.35 11.12 -17.04
C VAL A 253 14.15 9.76 -16.36
N LEU A 254 13.26 8.95 -16.95
CA LEU A 254 12.96 7.59 -16.53
C LEU A 254 13.35 6.61 -17.64
N HIS A 255 13.87 5.44 -17.24
CA HIS A 255 14.29 4.37 -18.13
C HIS A 255 13.52 3.10 -17.82
N ASP A 256 13.16 2.34 -18.84
CA ASP A 256 12.50 1.05 -18.66
C ASP A 256 13.53 -0.03 -18.32
N LEU A 257 13.49 -0.51 -17.08
CA LEU A 257 14.11 -1.76 -16.68
C LEU A 257 13.16 -2.90 -17.06
N THR A 258 13.56 -3.73 -18.01
CA THR A 258 12.80 -4.92 -18.42
C THR A 258 13.48 -6.17 -17.88
N VAL A 259 12.72 -7.02 -17.17
CA VAL A 259 13.19 -8.31 -16.67
C VAL A 259 12.28 -9.40 -17.22
N THR A 260 12.86 -10.36 -17.94
CA THR A 260 12.12 -11.41 -18.65
C THR A 260 12.50 -12.80 -18.15
N LEU A 261 11.50 -13.64 -17.89
CA LEU A 261 11.65 -15.05 -17.54
C LEU A 261 10.60 -15.88 -18.31
N GLY A 262 11.04 -16.61 -19.33
CA GLY A 262 10.12 -17.30 -20.25
C GLY A 262 9.16 -16.30 -20.91
N ASP A 263 7.86 -16.49 -20.70
CA ASP A 263 6.81 -15.59 -21.22
C ASP A 263 6.47 -14.44 -20.26
N GLN A 264 6.99 -14.44 -19.03
CA GLN A 264 6.76 -13.34 -18.09
C GLN A 264 7.71 -12.18 -18.40
N VAL A 265 7.15 -10.99 -18.57
CA VAL A 265 7.89 -9.73 -18.74
C VAL A 265 7.46 -8.77 -17.64
N GLU A 266 8.40 -8.41 -16.76
CA GLU A 266 8.24 -7.37 -15.76
C GLU A 266 8.92 -6.09 -16.24
N VAL A 267 8.18 -4.98 -16.26
CA VAL A 267 8.73 -3.65 -16.56
C VAL A 267 8.67 -2.78 -15.31
N ARG A 268 9.76 -2.08 -15.01
CA ARG A 268 9.84 -1.06 -13.96
C ARG A 268 10.44 0.21 -14.57
N ARG A 269 9.77 1.35 -14.40
CA ARG A 269 10.34 2.65 -14.77
C ARG A 269 11.24 3.11 -13.63
N ILE A 270 12.51 3.37 -13.93
CA ILE A 270 13.49 3.77 -12.92
C ILE A 270 14.17 5.08 -13.32
N GLY A 271 14.38 5.95 -12.34
CA GLY A 271 15.25 7.11 -12.49
C GLY A 271 16.67 6.79 -12.03
N LEU A 272 17.67 7.13 -12.84
CA LEU A 272 19.06 7.01 -12.43
C LEU A 272 19.42 8.22 -11.58
N ARG A 273 19.60 8.02 -10.27
CA ARG A 273 19.91 9.10 -9.32
C ARG A 273 20.59 8.59 -8.04
N SER A 274 21.47 9.40 -7.46
CA SER A 274 21.86 9.22 -6.05
C SER A 274 20.94 10.04 -5.15
N ALA A 275 20.61 9.48 -3.98
CA ALA A 275 19.81 10.14 -2.95
C ALA A 275 20.40 9.85 -1.58
N GLU A 276 20.65 10.90 -0.80
CA GLU A 276 21.30 10.82 0.51
C GLU A 276 20.52 11.65 1.53
N LEU A 277 20.26 11.07 2.70
CA LEU A 277 19.88 11.82 3.89
C LEU A 277 21.16 12.19 4.64
N VAL A 278 21.50 13.48 4.64
CA VAL A 278 22.73 13.98 5.26
C VAL A 278 22.41 14.55 6.65
N THR A 279 22.99 13.93 7.67
CA THR A 279 22.87 14.34 9.07
C THR A 279 24.25 14.67 9.66
N GLU A 280 24.65 15.93 9.54
CA GLU A 280 25.95 16.43 9.98
C GLU A 280 25.74 17.42 11.13
N LYS A 281 26.65 17.41 12.11
CA LYS A 281 26.61 18.41 13.19
C LYS A 281 27.22 19.73 12.72
N ASP A 282 26.60 20.82 13.11
CA ASP A 282 27.10 22.18 12.90
C ASP A 282 26.87 23.03 14.16
N ASP A 283 27.15 24.33 14.07
CA ASP A 283 26.97 25.27 15.19
C ASP A 283 25.51 25.42 15.65
N ALA A 284 24.53 25.03 14.82
CA ALA A 284 23.10 25.08 15.13
C ALA A 284 22.55 23.77 15.74
N GLY A 285 23.24 22.64 15.54
CA GLY A 285 22.87 21.36 16.13
C GLY A 285 23.18 20.17 15.23
N LEU A 286 22.15 19.42 14.86
CA LEU A 286 22.23 18.32 13.90
C LEU A 286 21.41 18.68 12.66
N GLY A 287 22.09 18.86 11.53
CA GLY A 287 21.45 19.09 10.25
C GLY A 287 20.62 17.89 9.79
N PHE A 288 19.63 18.16 8.95
CA PHE A 288 18.79 17.15 8.30
C PHE A 288 18.45 17.65 6.90
N LYS A 289 19.14 17.14 5.88
CA LYS A 289 18.95 17.59 4.49
C LYS A 289 18.97 16.42 3.50
N VAL A 290 18.26 16.58 2.39
CA VAL A 290 18.28 15.62 1.28
C VAL A 290 19.24 16.12 0.22
N ARG A 291 20.15 15.26 -0.23
CA ARG A 291 21.08 15.52 -1.31
C ARG A 291 20.77 14.59 -2.48
N ILE A 292 20.54 15.16 -3.65
CA ILE A 292 20.25 14.42 -4.90
C ILE A 292 21.36 14.70 -5.91
N ASN A 293 21.98 13.66 -6.46
CA ASN A 293 23.05 13.76 -7.46
C ASN A 293 24.16 14.74 -7.04
N GLY A 294 24.54 14.69 -5.75
CA GLY A 294 25.57 15.56 -5.17
C GLY A 294 25.14 17.00 -4.85
N ARG A 295 23.88 17.39 -5.07
CA ARG A 295 23.36 18.73 -4.74
C ARG A 295 22.44 18.69 -3.53
N ASP A 296 22.69 19.58 -2.56
CA ASP A 296 21.79 19.79 -1.43
C ASP A 296 20.48 20.42 -1.93
N VAL A 297 19.36 19.74 -1.71
CA VAL A 297 18.03 20.17 -2.15
C VAL A 297 17.25 20.71 -0.96
N PHE A 298 16.91 22.00 -1.02
CA PHE A 298 15.94 22.56 -0.08
C PHE A 298 14.55 21.99 -0.39
N CYS A 299 14.00 21.22 0.55
CA CYS A 299 12.72 20.54 0.41
C CYS A 299 11.57 21.55 0.60
N LYS A 300 10.77 21.75 -0.45
CA LYS A 300 9.60 22.63 -0.46
C LYS A 300 8.39 21.76 -0.74
N GLY A 301 7.39 21.77 0.13
CA GLY A 301 6.36 20.75 0.05
C GLY A 301 5.21 20.90 1.03
N ALA A 302 4.43 19.84 1.07
CA ALA A 302 3.30 19.66 1.96
C ALA A 302 3.21 18.19 2.42
N ASN A 303 2.34 17.93 3.40
CA ASN A 303 1.95 16.58 3.76
C ASN A 303 0.78 16.13 2.87
N TRP A 304 0.89 14.93 2.32
CA TRP A 304 -0.14 14.25 1.55
C TRP A 304 -0.92 13.31 2.47
N ILE A 305 -2.24 13.43 2.41
CA ILE A 305 -3.23 12.55 3.05
C ILE A 305 -4.06 11.89 1.94
N PRO A 306 -4.81 10.80 2.23
CA PRO A 306 -5.65 10.17 1.21
C PRO A 306 -6.56 11.19 0.52
N GLN A 307 -6.63 11.11 -0.81
CA GLN A 307 -7.40 12.06 -1.63
C GLN A 307 -8.89 12.13 -1.23
N ASP A 308 -9.46 11.00 -0.81
CA ASP A 308 -10.87 10.86 -0.48
C ASP A 308 -11.01 9.91 0.73
N ALA A 309 -12.00 10.16 1.59
CA ALA A 309 -12.28 9.28 2.73
C ALA A 309 -12.88 7.94 2.31
N LEU A 310 -13.54 7.91 1.15
CA LEU A 310 -14.02 6.69 0.52
C LEU A 310 -12.97 6.25 -0.50
N ALA A 311 -12.18 5.27 -0.08
CA ALA A 311 -11.05 4.73 -0.82
C ALA A 311 -11.37 4.35 -2.27
N GLY A 312 -12.57 3.84 -2.55
CA GLY A 312 -13.02 3.47 -3.88
C GLY A 312 -13.28 4.65 -4.84
N ARG A 313 -13.31 5.89 -4.33
CA ARG A 313 -13.44 7.11 -5.15
C ARG A 313 -12.11 7.70 -5.59
N ILE A 314 -11.00 7.28 -4.96
CA ILE A 314 -9.65 7.74 -5.32
C ILE A 314 -9.34 7.26 -6.73
N ASN A 315 -8.92 8.19 -7.58
CA ASN A 315 -8.63 7.88 -8.98
C ASN A 315 -7.41 8.66 -9.49
N GLN A 316 -6.78 8.08 -10.51
CA GLN A 316 -5.51 8.58 -11.05
C GLN A 316 -5.62 9.98 -11.65
N ALA A 317 -6.75 10.32 -12.29
CA ALA A 317 -6.91 11.60 -12.99
C ALA A 317 -6.96 12.77 -12.00
N ASP A 318 -7.80 12.65 -10.98
CA ASP A 318 -7.93 13.69 -9.95
C ASP A 318 -6.68 13.77 -9.07
N THR A 319 -6.07 12.63 -8.72
CA THR A 319 -4.80 12.62 -8.00
C THR A 319 -3.68 13.27 -8.82
N ARG A 320 -3.58 13.01 -10.14
CA ARG A 320 -2.63 13.73 -11.01
C ARG A 320 -2.88 15.23 -10.96
N GLY A 321 -4.13 15.69 -10.95
CA GLY A 321 -4.46 17.11 -10.83
C GLY A 321 -3.92 17.74 -9.53
N LEU A 322 -4.02 17.03 -8.41
CA LEU A 322 -3.48 17.48 -7.12
C LEU A 322 -1.95 17.49 -7.11
N LEU A 323 -1.31 16.45 -7.65
CA LEU A 323 0.16 16.39 -7.77
C LEU A 323 0.69 17.48 -8.71
N GLN A 324 0.00 17.74 -9.83
CA GLN A 324 0.34 18.85 -10.73
C GLN A 324 0.23 20.19 -10.01
N SER A 325 -0.80 20.39 -9.18
CA SER A 325 -0.94 21.61 -8.36
C SER A 325 0.25 21.82 -7.41
N ALA A 326 0.83 20.74 -6.86
CA ALA A 326 2.05 20.83 -6.04
C ALA A 326 3.26 21.31 -6.87
N VAL A 327 3.44 20.77 -8.09
CA VAL A 327 4.50 21.22 -9.01
C VAL A 327 4.31 22.69 -9.40
N ASP A 328 3.08 23.08 -9.74
CA ASP A 328 2.74 24.44 -10.13
C ASP A 328 2.96 25.43 -8.96
N ALA A 329 2.80 24.97 -7.71
CA ALA A 329 3.16 25.69 -6.49
C ALA A 329 4.67 25.65 -6.17
N ASN A 330 5.50 25.17 -7.11
CA ASN A 330 6.96 25.03 -6.98
C ASN A 330 7.42 24.14 -5.82
N MET A 331 6.60 23.17 -5.43
CA MET A 331 7.01 22.10 -4.52
C MET A 331 7.92 21.10 -5.23
N ASN A 332 8.77 20.43 -4.47
CA ASN A 332 9.65 19.37 -4.93
C ASN A 332 9.63 18.13 -4.01
N MET A 333 8.83 18.15 -2.94
CA MET A 333 8.64 17.03 -2.04
C MET A 333 7.21 16.98 -1.50
N LEU A 334 6.67 15.78 -1.34
CA LEU A 334 5.47 15.49 -0.57
C LEU A 334 5.79 14.44 0.49
N ARG A 335 5.24 14.61 1.70
CA ARG A 335 5.28 13.58 2.74
C ARG A 335 3.98 12.78 2.72
N VAL A 336 4.04 11.51 2.34
CA VAL A 336 2.91 10.58 2.49
C VAL A 336 2.79 10.22 3.96
N TRP A 337 1.78 10.79 4.62
CA TRP A 337 1.63 10.74 6.07
C TRP A 337 1.12 9.39 6.59
N GLY A 338 1.68 8.91 7.70
CA GLY A 338 1.52 7.55 8.22
C GLY A 338 0.16 7.16 8.80
N GLY A 339 -0.83 8.04 8.92
CA GLY A 339 -2.18 7.60 9.31
C GLY A 339 -3.10 7.36 8.11
N GLY A 340 -2.58 7.54 6.89
CA GLY A 340 -3.28 7.29 5.65
C GLY A 340 -3.01 5.88 5.14
N ARG A 341 -2.55 5.79 3.89
CA ARG A 341 -2.25 4.53 3.21
C ARG A 341 -0.93 4.63 2.46
N TYR A 342 -0.28 3.49 2.21
CA TYR A 342 0.64 3.43 1.08
C TYR A 342 -0.20 3.63 -0.18
N GLU A 343 0.17 4.61 -1.01
CA GLU A 343 -0.63 4.93 -2.18
C GLU A 343 -0.55 3.82 -3.24
N ALA A 344 -1.43 3.88 -4.23
CA ALA A 344 -1.38 2.96 -5.37
C ALA A 344 -0.07 3.13 -6.16
N GLY A 345 0.37 2.10 -6.90
CA GLY A 345 1.62 2.18 -7.69
C GLY A 345 1.65 3.37 -8.64
N TRP A 346 0.50 3.65 -9.27
CA TRP A 346 0.34 4.78 -10.19
C TRP A 346 0.55 6.15 -9.51
N PHE A 347 0.42 6.29 -8.19
CA PHE A 347 0.72 7.55 -7.49
C PHE A 347 2.22 7.85 -7.53
N TYR A 348 3.04 6.84 -7.23
CA TYR A 348 4.50 6.98 -7.22
C TYR A 348 5.04 7.13 -8.64
N ASP A 349 4.42 6.45 -9.61
CA ASP A 349 4.63 6.69 -11.04
C ASP A 349 4.42 8.16 -11.43
N LEU A 350 3.35 8.80 -10.94
CA LEU A 350 3.10 10.22 -11.19
C LEU A 350 4.15 11.10 -10.49
N CYS A 351 4.53 10.78 -9.26
CA CYS A 351 5.59 11.51 -8.54
C CYS A 351 6.94 11.40 -9.25
N ASP A 352 7.28 10.23 -9.80
CA ASP A 352 8.46 10.00 -10.62
C ASP A 352 8.46 10.91 -11.86
N GLU A 353 7.35 10.94 -12.60
CA GLU A 353 7.20 11.75 -13.82
C GLU A 353 7.24 13.25 -13.53
N LEU A 354 6.63 13.68 -12.42
CA LEU A 354 6.48 15.08 -12.05
C LEU A 354 7.70 15.63 -11.29
N GLY A 355 8.62 14.77 -10.86
CA GLY A 355 9.80 15.18 -10.10
C GLY A 355 9.50 15.50 -8.65
N LEU A 356 8.40 14.99 -8.10
CA LEU A 356 8.03 15.20 -6.70
C LEU A 356 8.71 14.12 -5.85
N MET A 357 9.69 14.49 -5.03
CA MET A 357 10.25 13.56 -4.05
C MET A 357 9.18 13.13 -3.05
N VAL A 358 9.30 11.91 -2.55
CA VAL A 358 8.39 11.32 -1.57
C VAL A 358 9.16 11.00 -0.30
N TRP A 359 8.74 11.62 0.80
CA TRP A 359 8.98 11.13 2.15
C TRP A 359 7.87 10.14 2.46
N GLN A 360 8.20 8.86 2.63
CA GLN A 360 7.24 7.80 2.89
C GLN A 360 7.24 7.41 4.36
N ASP A 361 6.18 7.72 5.10
CA ASP A 361 5.96 7.11 6.41
C ASP A 361 5.54 5.64 6.24
N PHE A 362 5.84 4.77 7.20
CA PHE A 362 5.04 3.56 7.39
C PHE A 362 3.71 3.92 8.07
N MET A 363 2.70 3.07 7.90
CA MET A 363 1.32 3.41 8.26
C MET A 363 1.04 3.29 9.77
N PHE A 364 1.71 4.15 10.54
CA PHE A 364 1.56 4.36 11.98
C PHE A 364 1.50 5.86 12.28
N SER A 365 0.51 6.28 13.06
CA SER A 365 0.32 7.70 13.42
C SER A 365 -0.41 7.87 14.75
N CYS A 366 0.02 8.84 15.56
CA CYS A 366 -0.65 9.44 16.74
C CYS A 366 -1.37 8.54 17.77
N HIS A 367 -1.14 7.23 17.71
CA HIS A 367 -1.66 6.22 18.62
C HIS A 367 -0.49 5.49 19.26
N ILE A 368 -0.77 4.71 20.31
CA ILE A 368 0.10 3.59 20.64
C ILE A 368 -0.41 2.36 19.90
N TYR A 369 0.50 1.50 19.47
CA TYR A 369 0.18 0.28 18.74
C TYR A 369 0.55 -0.94 19.57
N PRO A 370 -0.08 -2.11 19.31
CA PRO A 370 0.40 -3.36 19.85
C PRO A 370 1.86 -3.61 19.45
N ALA A 371 2.56 -4.39 20.26
CA ALA A 371 3.96 -4.73 20.03
C ALA A 371 4.29 -6.17 20.46
N ASP A 372 3.27 -7.02 20.53
CA ASP A 372 3.48 -8.45 20.70
C ASP A 372 4.11 -9.07 19.44
N GLU A 373 4.69 -10.26 19.60
CA GLU A 373 5.42 -10.94 18.52
C GLU A 373 4.57 -11.18 17.27
N ALA A 374 3.27 -11.46 17.44
CA ALA A 374 2.37 -11.71 16.31
C ALA A 374 2.10 -10.42 15.52
N PHE A 375 1.85 -9.31 16.21
CA PHE A 375 1.69 -8.00 15.57
C PHE A 375 2.98 -7.57 14.84
N LEU A 376 4.14 -7.67 15.50
CA LEU A 376 5.41 -7.29 14.89
C LEU A 376 5.79 -8.18 13.69
N ALA A 377 5.45 -9.47 13.73
CA ALA A 377 5.67 -10.39 12.62
C ALA A 377 4.82 -10.02 11.40
N ASP A 378 3.55 -9.63 11.60
CA ASP A 378 2.69 -9.18 10.51
C ASP A 378 3.15 -7.83 9.93
N VAL A 379 3.51 -6.87 10.79
CA VAL A 379 4.10 -5.58 10.37
C VAL A 379 5.39 -5.78 9.58
N ALA A 380 6.24 -6.73 9.97
CA ALA A 380 7.48 -7.01 9.25
C ALA A 380 7.21 -7.55 7.83
N ILE A 381 6.10 -8.27 7.62
CA ILE A 381 5.69 -8.73 6.29
C ILE A 381 5.16 -7.54 5.48
N GLU A 382 4.25 -6.74 6.04
CA GLU A 382 3.75 -5.50 5.43
C GLU A 382 4.89 -4.59 4.96
N VAL A 383 5.81 -4.25 5.86
CA VAL A 383 6.96 -3.37 5.58
C VAL A 383 7.82 -3.94 4.44
N ARG A 384 8.07 -5.26 4.45
CA ARG A 384 8.85 -5.92 3.40
C ARG A 384 8.13 -5.84 2.05
N GLU A 385 6.84 -6.16 2.00
CA GLU A 385 6.04 -6.12 0.77
C GLU A 385 5.99 -4.70 0.19
N GLN A 386 5.75 -3.69 1.02
CA GLN A 386 5.69 -2.29 0.59
C GLN A 386 7.06 -1.75 0.15
N ALA A 387 8.13 -2.07 0.88
CA ALA A 387 9.49 -1.70 0.45
C ALA A 387 9.85 -2.37 -0.89
N LEU A 388 9.55 -3.67 -1.06
CA LEU A 388 9.77 -4.37 -2.33
C LEU A 388 8.94 -3.77 -3.46
N ARG A 389 7.69 -3.38 -3.21
CA ARG A 389 6.84 -2.72 -4.21
C ARG A 389 7.42 -1.38 -4.65
N LEU A 390 7.94 -0.59 -3.70
CA LEU A 390 8.27 0.82 -3.92
C LEU A 390 9.75 1.12 -4.18
N ASN A 391 10.67 0.18 -3.94
CA ASN A 391 12.13 0.44 -3.97
C ASN A 391 12.68 1.02 -5.29
N HIS A 392 12.01 0.76 -6.41
CA HIS A 392 12.47 1.12 -7.74
C HIS A 392 12.09 2.56 -8.13
N HIS A 393 11.10 3.15 -7.47
CA HIS A 393 10.62 4.50 -7.78
C HIS A 393 11.73 5.53 -7.52
N ALA A 394 11.93 6.42 -8.49
CA ALA A 394 12.94 7.46 -8.41
C ALA A 394 12.63 8.46 -7.28
N CYS A 395 11.34 8.72 -7.06
CA CYS A 395 10.79 9.73 -6.18
C CYS A 395 11.00 9.41 -4.70
N ILE A 396 11.08 8.13 -4.31
CA ILE A 396 11.25 7.75 -2.90
C ILE A 396 12.60 8.28 -2.40
N ALA A 397 12.55 9.31 -1.57
CA ALA A 397 13.73 10.00 -1.04
C ALA A 397 14.13 9.47 0.33
N LEU A 398 13.16 9.16 1.20
CA LEU A 398 13.42 8.57 2.51
C LEU A 398 12.18 7.82 3.04
N TRP A 399 12.45 6.89 3.96
CA TRP A 399 11.44 6.16 4.73
C TRP A 399 11.44 6.65 6.18
N CYS A 400 10.26 6.82 6.75
CA CYS A 400 10.06 7.25 8.13
C CYS A 400 9.23 6.21 8.88
N GLY A 401 9.61 5.93 10.13
CA GLY A 401 8.98 4.87 10.94
C GLY A 401 7.49 5.12 11.21
N ASP A 402 7.13 6.37 11.51
CA ASP A 402 5.82 6.72 12.01
C ASP A 402 5.57 8.23 12.00
N ASN A 403 4.33 8.62 12.32
CA ASN A 403 3.96 9.98 12.68
C ASN A 403 3.75 10.12 14.20
N GLU A 404 4.70 10.79 14.86
CA GLU A 404 4.60 11.32 16.23
C GLU A 404 4.49 10.29 17.37
N LEU A 405 4.77 9.00 17.17
CA LEU A 405 4.60 7.97 18.20
C LEU A 405 5.52 8.20 19.41
N ILE A 406 6.75 8.69 19.20
CA ILE A 406 7.64 9.07 20.31
C ILE A 406 6.99 10.17 21.17
N GLY A 407 6.32 11.13 20.54
CA GLY A 407 5.54 12.16 21.23
C GLY A 407 4.33 11.56 21.96
N ALA A 408 3.64 10.61 21.33
CA ALA A 408 2.46 9.93 21.85
C ALA A 408 2.67 9.22 23.19
N LEU A 409 3.91 8.82 23.51
CA LEU A 409 4.29 8.33 24.84
C LEU A 409 3.95 9.32 25.97
N THR A 410 3.77 10.61 25.68
CA THR A 410 3.43 11.65 26.66
C THR A 410 1.95 12.06 26.65
N TRP A 411 1.14 11.55 25.72
CA TRP A 411 -0.21 12.05 25.48
C TRP A 411 -1.28 11.35 26.33
N PHE A 412 -1.13 10.05 26.60
CA PHE A 412 -2.17 9.25 27.26
C PHE A 412 -1.89 9.11 28.77
N PRO A 413 -2.92 9.02 29.63
CA PRO A 413 -2.72 8.72 31.05
C PRO A 413 -1.92 7.44 31.27
N GLU A 414 -2.18 6.41 30.47
CA GLU A 414 -1.54 5.10 30.55
C GLU A 414 -0.04 5.18 30.22
N THR A 415 0.31 5.86 29.13
CA THR A 415 1.72 6.01 28.73
C THR A 415 2.49 6.93 29.67
N ARG A 416 1.84 7.97 30.21
CA ARG A 416 2.45 8.83 31.24
C ARG A 416 2.69 8.09 32.56
N ALA A 417 1.79 7.18 32.93
CA ALA A 417 1.93 6.39 34.14
C ALA A 417 2.97 5.27 34.00
N ASN A 418 3.18 4.72 32.80
CA ASN A 418 4.09 3.62 32.57
C ASN A 418 4.75 3.68 31.17
N ARG A 419 5.58 4.70 30.95
CA ARG A 419 6.19 4.98 29.64
C ARG A 419 6.92 3.77 29.05
N ASP A 420 7.70 3.07 29.87
CA ASP A 420 8.57 1.99 29.40
C ASP A 420 7.80 0.73 28.99
N LEU A 421 6.55 0.56 29.44
CA LEU A 421 5.66 -0.49 28.94
C LEU A 421 5.25 -0.29 27.48
N TYR A 422 5.15 0.97 27.05
CA TYR A 422 4.71 1.35 25.70
C TYR A 422 5.86 1.79 24.80
N LEU A 423 7.09 1.76 25.32
CA LEU A 423 8.30 1.93 24.53
C LEU A 423 8.58 0.59 23.84
N VAL A 424 8.28 0.52 22.55
CA VAL A 424 8.55 -0.65 21.69
C VAL A 424 10.01 -0.68 21.28
#